data_AF-A0A2T6E6E5-F1
#
_entry.id   AF-A0A2T6E6E5-F1
#
_cell.length_a   1.000
_cell.length_b   1.000
_cell.length_c   1.000
_cell.angle_alpha   90.00
_cell.angle_beta   90.00
_cell.angle_gamma   90.00
#
_symmetry.space_group_name_H-M   'P 1'
#
loop_
_entity.id
_entity.type
_entity.pdbx_description
1 polymer ?
#
loop_
_entity_poly.entity_id
_entity_poly.type
_entity_poly.pdbx_seq_one_letter_code
_entity_poly.pdbx_strand_id
1 'polypeptide(L)'
;MTAVMFAVLNWVFHRRWLTRYRWVHDRLMRGFRRLADRGDANAQELYGFLLLHKGTDSGARATGANYLAKVAGVSRPKAAWQMYQLYRDGLTPGFAASDEKAEHYLQLAARGGHPLAEQAMAEQVSQG
;
A
#
# COMPACT_ATOMS: atom_id res chain seq x y z
N MET A 1 -5.38 15.13 16.49
CA MET A 1 -3.94 15.06 16.85
C MET A 1 -3.12 14.13 15.94
N THR A 2 -3.67 13.07 15.34
CA THR A 2 -2.94 12.14 14.44
C THR A 2 -2.59 12.74 13.07
N ALA A 3 -3.51 13.48 12.46
CA ALA A 3 -3.33 14.08 11.12
C ALA A 3 -2.15 15.08 11.03
N VAL A 4 -1.96 15.91 12.05
CA VAL A 4 -0.84 16.88 12.11
C VAL A 4 0.50 16.14 12.21
N MET A 5 0.56 15.06 13.00
CA MET A 5 1.77 14.26 13.13
C MET A 5 2.11 13.52 11.83
N PHE A 6 1.11 13.00 11.12
CA PHE A 6 1.30 12.41 9.78
C PHE A 6 1.85 13.44 8.79
N ALA A 7 1.26 14.65 8.74
CA ALA A 7 1.70 15.70 7.84
C ALA A 7 3.17 16.10 8.06
N VAL A 8 3.59 16.24 9.32
CA VAL A 8 4.99 16.55 9.68
C VAL A 8 5.93 15.43 9.26
N LEU A 9 5.59 14.16 9.55
CA LEU A 9 6.42 13.01 9.16
C LEU A 9 6.53 12.89 7.63
N ASN A 10 5.44 13.08 6.91
CA ASN A 10 5.40 13.02 5.45
C ASN A 10 6.23 14.15 4.81
N TRP A 11 6.17 15.36 5.38
CA TRP A 11 6.96 16.50 4.94
C TRP A 11 8.47 16.26 5.13
N VAL A 12 8.89 15.70 6.26
CA VAL A 12 10.29 15.34 6.53
C VAL A 12 10.77 14.23 5.58
N PHE A 13 9.93 13.23 5.30
CA PHE A 13 10.28 12.12 4.41
C PHE A 13 10.61 12.56 2.97
N HIS A 14 9.90 13.56 2.45
CA HIS A 14 10.14 14.10 1.11
C HIS A 14 11.42 14.95 0.99
N ARG A 15 12.01 15.38 2.12
CA ARG A 15 13.32 16.05 2.13
C ARG A 15 14.45 15.00 2.09
N ARG A 16 14.85 14.61 0.88
CA ARG A 16 15.93 13.65 0.54
C ARG A 16 17.25 13.81 1.31
N TRP A 17 17.56 15.01 1.83
CA TRP A 17 18.79 15.26 2.59
C TRP A 17 18.72 14.71 4.04
N LEU A 18 17.55 14.78 4.70
CA LEU A 18 17.37 14.33 6.09
C LEU A 18 17.23 12.81 6.20
N THR A 19 16.62 12.18 5.20
CA THR A 19 16.46 10.72 5.12
C THR A 19 17.76 9.98 4.74
N ARG A 20 18.84 10.71 4.45
CA ARG A 20 20.19 10.14 4.22
C ARG A 20 20.82 9.61 5.51
N TYR A 21 20.39 10.11 6.67
CA TYR A 21 20.89 9.65 7.96
C TYR A 21 20.09 8.46 8.48
N ARG A 22 20.77 7.32 8.69
CA ARG A 22 20.16 6.05 9.12
C ARG A 22 19.29 6.20 10.37
N TRP A 23 19.72 6.99 11.36
CA TRP A 23 18.95 7.23 12.59
C TRP A 23 17.64 8.01 12.38
N VAL A 24 17.60 8.94 11.41
CA VAL A 24 16.38 9.70 11.04
C VAL A 24 15.41 8.77 10.35
N HIS A 25 15.91 7.96 9.42
CA HIS A 25 15.13 6.92 8.76
C HIS A 25 14.49 5.97 9.79
N ASP A 26 15.27 5.44 10.74
CA ASP A 26 14.79 4.53 11.77
C ASP A 26 13.74 5.18 12.69
N ARG A 27 13.90 6.47 13.01
CA ARG A 27 12.89 7.23 13.78
C ARG A 27 11.60 7.43 12.98
N LEU A 28 11.70 7.76 11.70
CA LEU A 28 10.54 7.89 10.82
C LEU A 28 9.78 6.56 10.70
N MET A 29 10.48 5.44 10.49
CA MET A 29 9.85 4.12 10.40
C MET A 29 9.15 3.72 11.69
N ARG A 30 9.78 3.94 12.85
CA ARG A 30 9.11 3.73 14.15
C ARG A 30 7.91 4.66 14.37
N GLY A 31 7.92 5.87 13.78
CA GLY A 31 6.79 6.79 13.80
C GLY A 31 5.61 6.28 12.96
N PHE A 32 5.88 5.95 11.70
CA PHE A 32 4.88 5.43 10.77
C PHE A 32 4.29 4.11 11.24
N ARG A 33 5.13 3.18 11.75
CA ARG A 33 4.65 1.93 12.35
C ARG A 33 3.64 2.19 13.48
N ARG A 34 3.98 3.06 14.44
CA ARG A 34 3.08 3.37 15.56
C ARG A 34 1.76 4.01 15.12
N LEU A 35 1.78 4.83 14.07
CA LEU A 35 0.56 5.40 13.51
C LEU A 35 -0.27 4.35 12.76
N ALA A 36 0.38 3.50 11.96
CA ALA A 36 -0.27 2.43 11.22
C ALA A 36 -0.91 1.40 12.17
N ASP A 37 -0.23 1.07 13.28
CA ASP A 37 -0.73 0.18 14.34
C ASP A 37 -1.94 0.78 15.06
N ARG A 38 -2.07 2.11 15.11
CA ARG A 38 -3.23 2.82 15.67
C ARG A 38 -4.39 2.98 14.68
N GLY A 39 -4.27 2.46 13.46
CA GLY A 39 -5.34 2.55 12.47
C GLY A 39 -5.35 3.83 11.63
N ASP A 40 -4.28 4.63 11.65
CA ASP A 40 -4.20 5.79 10.75
C ASP A 40 -4.05 5.31 9.30
N ALA A 41 -5.12 5.48 8.51
CA ALA A 41 -5.19 4.90 7.17
C ALA A 41 -4.14 5.47 6.19
N ASN A 42 -3.70 6.72 6.39
CA ASN A 42 -2.61 7.28 5.57
C ASN A 42 -1.26 6.68 5.96
N ALA A 43 -1.02 6.46 7.25
CA ALA A 43 0.17 5.78 7.72
C ALA A 43 0.18 4.30 7.30
N GLN A 44 -0.96 3.61 7.36
CA GLN A 44 -1.10 2.23 6.90
C GLN A 44 -0.80 2.11 5.40
N GLU A 45 -1.33 3.03 4.58
CA GLU A 45 -1.02 3.06 3.15
C GLU A 45 0.48 3.29 2.92
N LEU A 46 1.05 4.39 3.42
CA LEU A 46 2.45 4.75 3.18
C LEU A 46 3.43 3.71 3.73
N TYR A 47 3.22 3.24 4.96
CA TYR A 47 4.07 2.24 5.60
C TYR A 47 3.92 0.88 4.94
N GLY A 48 2.69 0.51 4.57
CA GLY A 48 2.40 -0.72 3.82
C GLY A 48 3.13 -0.75 2.48
N PHE A 49 3.05 0.33 1.70
CA PHE A 49 3.80 0.49 0.45
C PHE A 49 5.30 0.35 0.63
N LEU A 50 5.83 1.00 1.64
CA LEU A 50 7.26 0.98 1.93
C LEU A 50 7.73 -0.43 2.28
N LEU A 51 7.04 -1.11 3.19
CA LEU A 51 7.38 -2.48 3.58
C LEU A 51 7.25 -3.45 2.40
N LEU A 52 6.23 -3.28 1.57
CA LEU A 52 6.00 -4.13 0.40
C LEU A 52 7.14 -4.02 -0.63
N HIS A 53 7.63 -2.81 -0.90
CA HIS A 53 8.62 -2.57 -1.98
C HIS A 53 10.07 -2.48 -1.48
N LYS A 54 10.29 -2.07 -0.23
CA LYS A 54 11.62 -1.85 0.36
C LYS A 54 11.92 -2.78 1.53
N GLY A 55 11.01 -3.66 1.89
CA GLY A 55 11.26 -4.73 2.85
C GLY A 55 12.40 -5.64 2.37
N THR A 56 13.37 -5.86 3.24
CA THR A 56 14.57 -6.68 2.97
C THR A 56 14.27 -8.16 2.88
N ASP A 57 13.21 -8.60 3.56
CA ASP A 57 12.79 -10.00 3.65
C ASP A 57 11.31 -10.17 3.27
N SER A 58 10.91 -11.41 3.01
CA SER A 58 9.55 -11.77 2.60
C SER A 58 8.51 -11.49 3.70
N GLY A 59 8.89 -11.56 4.97
CA GLY A 59 8.02 -11.25 6.12
C GLY A 59 7.68 -9.76 6.20
N ALA A 60 8.66 -8.88 5.97
CA ALA A 60 8.43 -7.44 5.86
C ALA A 60 7.44 -7.12 4.73
N ARG A 61 7.62 -7.75 3.55
CA ARG A 61 6.71 -7.56 2.41
C ARG A 61 5.28 -8.02 2.72
N ALA A 62 5.13 -9.20 3.32
CA ALA A 62 3.83 -9.71 3.77
C ALA A 62 3.18 -8.79 4.81
N THR A 63 3.97 -8.23 5.73
CA THR A 63 3.47 -7.24 6.70
C THR A 63 2.99 -5.97 5.98
N GLY A 64 3.73 -5.51 4.97
CA GLY A 64 3.33 -4.38 4.13
C GLY A 64 2.00 -4.63 3.41
N ALA A 65 1.86 -5.80 2.79
CA ALA A 65 0.63 -6.23 2.15
C ALA A 65 -0.56 -6.28 3.13
N ASN A 66 -0.35 -6.73 4.38
CA ASN A 66 -1.38 -6.71 5.41
C ASN A 66 -1.86 -5.30 5.78
N TYR A 67 -0.97 -4.30 5.82
CA TYR A 67 -1.41 -2.91 6.05
C TYR A 67 -2.17 -2.35 4.84
N LEU A 68 -1.72 -2.65 3.62
CA LEU A 68 -2.43 -2.22 2.41
C LEU A 68 -3.83 -2.85 2.32
N ALA A 69 -3.97 -4.12 2.66
CA ALA A 69 -5.26 -4.82 2.68
C ALA A 69 -6.29 -4.16 3.62
N LYS A 70 -5.85 -3.56 4.74
CA LYS A 70 -6.74 -2.86 5.69
C LYS A 70 -7.34 -1.57 5.14
N VAL A 71 -6.67 -0.93 4.19
CA VAL A 71 -7.04 0.40 3.69
C VAL A 71 -7.45 0.40 2.22
N ALA A 72 -7.20 -0.70 1.51
CA ALA A 72 -7.58 -0.88 0.13
C ALA A 72 -9.09 -0.72 -0.07
N GLY A 73 -9.47 0.16 -0.98
CA GLY A 73 -10.87 0.45 -1.29
C GLY A 73 -10.99 1.60 -2.28
N VAL A 74 -12.23 1.99 -2.58
CA VAL A 74 -12.54 3.07 -3.54
C VAL A 74 -11.90 4.40 -3.15
N SER A 75 -11.80 4.71 -1.86
CA SER A 75 -11.14 5.93 -1.37
C SER A 75 -9.60 5.89 -1.45
N ARG A 76 -9.02 4.70 -1.66
CA ARG A 76 -7.59 4.44 -1.78
C ARG A 76 -7.31 3.51 -2.96
N PRO A 77 -7.58 4.00 -4.19
CA PRO A 77 -7.48 3.21 -5.42
C PRO A 77 -6.09 2.61 -5.64
N LYS A 78 -5.05 3.32 -5.21
CA LYS A 78 -3.67 2.85 -5.32
C LYS A 78 -3.39 1.62 -4.45
N ALA A 79 -3.86 1.61 -3.20
CA ALA A 79 -3.74 0.45 -2.33
C ALA A 79 -4.54 -0.74 -2.88
N ALA A 80 -5.76 -0.50 -3.37
CA ALA A 80 -6.56 -1.54 -4.03
C ALA A 80 -5.85 -2.14 -5.26
N TRP A 81 -5.26 -1.31 -6.12
CA TRP A 81 -4.49 -1.79 -7.28
C TRP A 81 -3.30 -2.68 -6.87
N GLN A 82 -2.59 -2.36 -5.79
CA GLN A 82 -1.52 -3.24 -5.29
C GLN A 82 -2.05 -4.58 -4.81
N MET A 83 -3.20 -4.58 -4.13
CA MET A 83 -3.82 -5.82 -3.68
C MET A 83 -4.26 -6.68 -4.86
N TYR A 84 -4.78 -6.08 -5.94
CA TYR A 84 -5.04 -6.79 -7.20
C TYR A 84 -3.78 -7.49 -7.72
N GLN A 85 -2.67 -6.76 -7.86
CA GLN A 85 -1.42 -7.36 -8.35
C GLN A 85 -0.91 -8.47 -7.43
N LEU A 86 -1.02 -8.30 -6.11
CA LEU A 86 -0.61 -9.31 -5.14
C LEU A 86 -1.40 -10.61 -5.26
N TYR A 87 -2.73 -10.51 -5.34
CA TYR A 87 -3.60 -11.67 -5.50
C TYR A 87 -3.58 -12.27 -6.90
N ARG A 88 -3.17 -11.50 -7.92
CA ARG A 88 -2.93 -12.04 -9.27
C ARG A 88 -1.63 -12.84 -9.32
N ASP A 89 -0.55 -12.29 -8.77
CA ASP A 89 0.78 -12.90 -8.89
C ASP A 89 0.99 -14.03 -7.87
N GLY A 90 0.37 -13.94 -6.68
CA GLY A 90 0.40 -14.99 -5.65
C GLY A 90 1.76 -15.21 -4.98
N LEU A 91 2.73 -14.33 -5.20
CA LEU A 91 4.14 -14.51 -4.79
C LEU A 91 4.42 -14.08 -3.34
N THR A 92 3.52 -13.36 -2.71
CA THR A 92 3.75 -12.81 -1.36
C THR A 92 3.20 -13.78 -0.32
N PRO A 93 3.98 -14.16 0.72
CA PRO A 93 3.51 -15.07 1.76
C PRO A 93 2.21 -14.57 2.41
N GLY A 94 1.21 -15.46 2.51
CA GLY A 94 -0.13 -15.13 3.01
C GLY A 94 -1.09 -14.52 1.98
N PHE A 95 -0.62 -14.22 0.77
CA PHE A 95 -1.39 -13.67 -0.34
C PHE A 95 -1.23 -14.58 -1.57
N ALA A 96 -1.77 -15.80 -1.48
CA ALA A 96 -1.79 -16.75 -2.59
C ALA A 96 -2.65 -16.24 -3.75
N ALA A 97 -2.36 -16.72 -4.96
CA ALA A 97 -3.11 -16.35 -6.15
C ALA A 97 -4.61 -16.65 -5.98
N SER A 98 -5.46 -15.69 -6.31
CA SER A 98 -6.91 -15.80 -6.18
C SER A 98 -7.59 -14.83 -7.13
N ASP A 99 -8.18 -15.36 -8.19
CA ASP A 99 -8.87 -14.56 -9.22
C ASP A 99 -10.03 -13.77 -8.61
N GLU A 100 -10.83 -14.39 -7.73
CA GLU A 100 -11.93 -13.73 -7.03
C GLU A 100 -11.45 -12.49 -6.25
N LYS A 101 -10.38 -12.62 -5.47
CA LYS A 101 -9.83 -11.49 -4.70
C LYS A 101 -9.18 -10.47 -5.61
N ALA A 102 -8.45 -10.91 -6.64
CA ALA A 102 -7.85 -10.02 -7.62
C ALA A 102 -8.93 -9.16 -8.28
N GLU A 103 -9.97 -9.77 -8.84
CA GLU A 103 -11.10 -9.08 -9.47
C GLU A 103 -11.80 -8.12 -8.50
N HIS A 104 -12.03 -8.55 -7.25
CA HIS A 104 -12.62 -7.69 -6.23
C HIS A 104 -11.80 -6.39 -6.04
N TYR A 105 -10.48 -6.50 -5.87
CA TYR A 105 -9.62 -5.34 -5.70
C TYR A 105 -9.44 -4.52 -6.98
N LEU A 106 -9.48 -5.16 -8.14
CA LEU A 106 -9.47 -4.48 -9.45
C LEU A 106 -10.70 -3.57 -9.58
N GLN A 107 -11.89 -4.08 -9.26
CA GLN A 107 -13.12 -3.30 -9.28
C GLN A 107 -13.07 -2.12 -8.30
N LEU A 108 -12.55 -2.33 -7.08
CA LEU A 108 -12.38 -1.26 -6.10
C LEU A 108 -11.42 -0.17 -6.61
N ALA A 109 -10.31 -0.57 -7.22
CA ALA A 109 -9.32 0.35 -7.78
C ALA A 109 -9.91 1.15 -8.96
N ALA A 110 -10.62 0.48 -9.88
CA ALA A 110 -11.26 1.13 -11.02
C ALA A 110 -12.36 2.10 -10.57
N ARG A 111 -13.23 1.69 -9.63
CA ARG A 111 -14.26 2.58 -9.06
C ARG A 111 -13.65 3.79 -8.33
N GLY A 112 -12.45 3.64 -7.78
CA GLY A 112 -11.70 4.75 -7.18
C GLY A 112 -10.94 5.63 -8.18
N GLY A 113 -11.03 5.35 -9.49
CA GLY A 113 -10.37 6.12 -10.53
C GLY A 113 -8.88 5.79 -10.72
N HIS A 114 -8.46 4.55 -10.43
CA HIS A 114 -7.09 4.13 -10.74
C HIS A 114 -6.93 3.92 -12.25
N PRO A 115 -6.07 4.67 -12.95
CA PRO A 115 -6.02 4.66 -14.41
C PRO A 115 -5.64 3.28 -14.98
N LEU A 116 -4.69 2.57 -14.35
CA LEU A 116 -4.33 1.21 -14.79
C LEU A 116 -5.42 0.18 -14.52
N ALA A 117 -6.27 0.42 -13.51
CA ALA A 117 -7.36 -0.50 -13.19
C ALA A 117 -8.53 -0.30 -14.17
N GLU A 118 -8.84 0.94 -14.52
CA GLU A 118 -9.83 1.26 -15.54
C GLU A 118 -9.43 0.69 -16.91
N GLN A 119 -8.15 0.79 -17.27
CA GLN A 119 -7.60 0.17 -18.48
C GLN A 119 -7.72 -1.36 -18.44
N ALA A 120 -7.27 -2.00 -17.36
CA ALA A 120 -7.38 -3.46 -17.22
C ALA A 120 -8.84 -3.95 -17.28
N MET A 121 -9.79 -3.23 -16.68
CA MET A 121 -11.21 -3.53 -16.76
C MET A 121 -11.75 -3.39 -18.20
N ALA A 122 -11.35 -2.34 -18.92
CA ALA A 122 -11.76 -2.15 -20.31
C ALA A 122 -11.21 -3.27 -21.22
N GLU A 123 -9.97 -3.70 -20.99
CA GLU A 123 -9.36 -4.82 -21.69
C GLU A 123 -10.11 -6.13 -21.42
N GLN A 124 -10.47 -6.41 -20.16
CA GLN A 124 -11.25 -7.61 -19.81
C GLN A 124 -12.62 -7.64 -20.51
N VAL A 125 -13.33 -6.50 -20.57
CA VAL A 125 -14.63 -6.41 -21.26
C VAL A 125 -14.48 -6.61 -22.77
N SER A 126 -13.37 -6.18 -23.36
CA SER A 126 -13.13 -6.34 -24.81
C SER A 126 -12.81 -7.78 -25.24
N GLN A 127 -12.42 -8.64 -24.30
CA GLN A 127 -12.00 -10.02 -24.56
C GLN A 127 -13.07 -11.08 -24.22
N GLY A 128 -14.19 -10.67 -23.62
CA GLY A 128 -15.35 -11.52 -23.32
C GLY A 128 -16.46 -11.37 -24.35
#